data_AF-A0A0Q8XCK2-F1
#
_entry.id   AF-A0A0Q8XCK2-F1
#
_cell.length_a   1.000
_cell.length_b   1.000
_cell.length_c   1.000
_cell.angle_alpha   90.00
_cell.angle_beta   90.00
_cell.angle_gamma   90.00
#
_symmetry.space_group_name_H-M   'P 1'
#
loop_
_entity.id
_entity.type
_entity.pdbx_description
1 polymer ?
#
loop_
_entity_poly.entity_id
_entity_poly.type
_entity_poly.pdbx_seq_one_letter_code
_entity_poly.pdbx_strand_id
1 'polypeptide(L)'
;MDPRAQQIRAAGLSFSLFAGAFRFLGWLNGAAALILVGFSLGVVGGDVAAPDLQLPLILFLAGLLATCLGLLFAYLAQVSLLRQGYNGHLTRGHWPAQMMAALCYVFSALAFCAACWLAAGQAASDMPQTAAYAKR
;
A
#
# COMPACT_ATOMS: atom_id res chain seq x y z
N MET A 1 -1.31 28.91 25.97
CA MET A 1 -2.11 28.05 25.05
C MET A 1 -2.53 26.82 25.83
N ASP A 2 -3.78 26.37 25.69
CA ASP A 2 -4.25 25.19 26.41
C ASP A 2 -3.54 23.92 25.90
N PRO A 3 -2.89 23.14 26.78
CA PRO A 3 -2.16 21.93 26.37
C PRO A 3 -3.08 20.89 25.68
N ARG A 4 -4.37 20.88 26.04
CA ARG A 4 -5.40 20.05 25.41
C ARG A 4 -5.61 20.40 23.93
N ALA A 5 -5.67 21.70 23.62
CA ALA A 5 -5.84 22.17 22.24
C ALA A 5 -4.62 21.82 21.37
N GLN A 6 -3.42 21.83 21.95
CA GLN A 6 -2.19 21.45 21.26
C GLN A 6 -2.13 19.95 20.97
N GLN A 7 -2.56 19.11 21.91
CA GLN A 7 -2.63 17.65 21.73
C GLN A 7 -3.63 17.23 20.66
N ILE A 8 -4.82 17.84 20.62
CA ILE A 8 -5.86 17.55 19.61
C ILE A 8 -5.35 17.93 18.20
N ARG A 9 -4.68 19.08 18.05
CA ARG A 9 -4.08 19.48 16.77
C ARG A 9 -2.98 18.51 16.34
N ALA A 10 -2.07 18.12 17.24
CA ALA A 10 -0.99 17.20 16.92
C ALA A 10 -1.51 15.81 16.51
N ALA A 11 -2.57 15.31 17.16
CA ALA A 11 -3.23 14.06 16.79
C ALA A 11 -3.88 14.15 15.40
N GLY A 12 -4.56 15.27 15.10
CA GLY A 12 -5.16 15.51 13.78
C GLY A 12 -4.15 15.57 12.64
N LEU A 13 -3.01 16.25 12.86
CA LEU A 13 -1.92 16.32 11.89
C LEU A 13 -1.30 14.94 11.61
N SER A 14 -1.03 14.17 12.67
CA SER A 14 -0.45 12.82 12.55
C SER A 14 -1.36 11.89 11.75
N PHE A 15 -2.67 11.93 12.00
CA PHE A 15 -3.64 11.15 11.24
C PHE A 15 -3.74 11.60 9.78
N SER A 16 -3.77 12.92 9.52
CA SER A 16 -3.84 13.46 8.15
C SER A 16 -2.66 13.01 7.30
N LEU A 17 -1.45 13.04 7.86
CA LEU A 17 -0.24 12.52 7.19
C LEU A 17 -0.35 11.03 6.88
N PHE A 18 -0.78 10.23 7.85
CA PHE A 18 -0.93 8.79 7.69
C PHE A 18 -2.01 8.42 6.66
N ALA A 19 -3.15 9.11 6.70
CA ALA A 19 -4.24 8.93 5.75
C ALA A 19 -3.81 9.31 4.32
N GLY A 20 -3.06 10.41 4.18
CA GLY A 20 -2.47 10.81 2.89
C GLY A 20 -1.48 9.76 2.37
N ALA A 21 -0.59 9.28 3.22
CA ALA A 21 0.41 8.27 2.87
C ALA A 21 -0.24 6.94 2.45
N PHE A 22 -1.24 6.47 3.19
CA PHE A 22 -1.99 5.27 2.83
C PHE A 22 -2.83 5.44 1.56
N ARG A 23 -3.42 6.62 1.35
CA ARG A 23 -4.16 6.90 0.11
C ARG A 23 -3.23 6.87 -1.09
N PHE A 24 -2.01 7.39 -0.97
CA PHE A 24 -1.00 7.32 -2.02
C PHE A 24 -0.60 5.86 -2.32
N LEU A 25 -0.25 5.07 -1.30
CA LEU A 25 0.09 3.66 -1.49
C LEU A 25 -1.09 2.83 -2.02
N GLY A 26 -2.32 3.14 -1.60
CA GLY A 26 -3.52 2.47 -2.08
C GLY A 26 -3.74 2.74 -3.56
N TRP A 27 -3.51 3.97 -3.99
CA TRP A 27 -3.51 4.33 -5.42
C TRP A 27 -2.41 3.59 -6.20
N LEU A 28 -1.18 3.56 -5.68
CA LEU A 28 -0.07 2.87 -6.35
C LEU A 28 -0.35 1.38 -6.53
N ASN A 29 -0.66 0.68 -5.43
CA ASN A 29 -0.93 -0.76 -5.45
C ASN A 29 -2.20 -1.08 -6.26
N GLY A 30 -3.27 -0.31 -6.07
CA GLY A 30 -4.54 -0.52 -6.77
C GLY A 30 -4.46 -0.24 -8.26
N ALA A 31 -3.85 0.87 -8.68
CA ALA A 31 -3.69 1.19 -10.09
C ALA A 31 -2.78 0.18 -10.79
N ALA A 32 -1.66 -0.21 -10.18
CA ALA A 32 -0.77 -1.23 -10.73
C ALA A 32 -1.48 -2.59 -10.88
N ALA A 33 -2.27 -3.01 -9.89
CA ALA A 33 -3.07 -4.23 -9.96
C ALA A 33 -4.10 -4.17 -11.11
N LEU A 34 -4.82 -3.05 -11.27
CA LEU A 34 -5.78 -2.88 -12.35
C LEU A 34 -5.12 -2.94 -13.73
N ILE A 35 -3.93 -2.33 -13.88
CA ILE A 35 -3.16 -2.39 -15.12
C ILE A 35 -2.80 -3.86 -15.43
N LEU A 36 -2.25 -4.60 -14.45
CA LEU A 36 -1.90 -6.01 -14.64
C LEU A 36 -3.12 -6.86 -15.00
N VAL A 37 -4.26 -6.65 -14.33
CA VAL A 37 -5.52 -7.33 -14.65
C VAL A 37 -5.97 -7.03 -16.09
N GLY A 38 -5.85 -5.77 -16.54
CA GLY A 38 -6.16 -5.38 -17.91
C GLY A 38 -5.28 -6.09 -18.95
N PHE A 39 -3.99 -6.26 -18.65
CA PHE A 39 -3.09 -7.08 -19.46
C PHE A 39 -3.53 -8.55 -19.47
N SER A 40 -3.81 -9.15 -18.31
CA SER A 40 -4.23 -10.56 -18.21
C SER A 40 -5.57 -10.86 -18.90
N LEU A 41 -6.46 -9.88 -18.98
CA LEU A 41 -7.74 -9.99 -19.71
C LEU A 41 -7.58 -9.81 -21.23
N GLY A 42 -6.38 -9.52 -21.74
CA GLY A 42 -6.13 -9.26 -23.15
C GLY A 42 -6.65 -7.90 -23.64
N VAL A 43 -7.05 -7.00 -22.74
CA VAL A 43 -7.44 -5.61 -23.09
C VAL A 43 -6.25 -4.86 -23.66
N VAL A 44 -5.05 -5.19 -23.21
CA VAL A 44 -3.78 -4.63 -23.69
C VAL A 44 -2.87 -5.79 -24.12
N GLY A 45 -2.76 -6.05 -25.44
CA GLY A 45 -1.77 -6.98 -26.00
C GLY A 45 -2.17 -8.46 -26.08
N GLY A 46 -3.24 -8.79 -26.80
CA GLY A 46 -3.81 -10.14 -26.91
C GLY A 46 -2.99 -11.24 -27.64
N ASP A 47 -1.78 -10.95 -28.13
CA ASP A 47 -1.00 -11.88 -28.99
C ASP A 47 0.36 -12.31 -28.42
N VAL A 48 0.66 -11.98 -27.16
CA VAL A 48 1.94 -12.39 -26.51
C VAL A 48 1.65 -13.53 -25.54
N ALA A 49 2.42 -14.62 -25.61
CA ALA A 49 2.38 -15.69 -24.61
C ALA A 49 2.55 -15.07 -23.23
N ALA A 50 1.47 -15.06 -22.43
CA ALA A 50 1.38 -14.23 -21.24
C ALA A 50 2.46 -14.66 -20.22
N PRO A 51 3.42 -13.78 -19.88
CA PRO A 51 4.32 -14.06 -18.77
C PRO A 51 3.49 -14.26 -17.51
N ASP A 52 3.98 -15.11 -16.60
CA ASP A 52 3.28 -15.44 -15.35
C ASP A 52 3.31 -14.24 -14.38
N LEU A 53 2.41 -13.27 -14.63
CA LEU A 53 2.22 -12.06 -13.85
C LEU A 53 1.37 -12.29 -12.59
N GLN A 54 1.03 -13.54 -12.27
CA GLN A 54 0.25 -13.86 -11.07
C GLN A 54 0.97 -13.41 -9.79
N LEU A 55 2.29 -13.59 -9.72
CA LEU A 55 3.06 -13.30 -8.53
C LEU A 55 3.19 -11.80 -8.23
N PRO A 56 3.51 -10.91 -9.21
CA PRO A 56 3.40 -9.47 -9.03
C PRO A 56 1.99 -8.99 -8.67
N LEU A 57 0.95 -9.59 -9.27
CA LEU A 57 -0.45 -9.22 -9.01
C LEU A 57 -0.86 -9.55 -7.57
N ILE A 58 -0.50 -10.73 -7.06
CA ILE A 58 -0.72 -11.11 -5.66
C ILE A 58 -0.05 -10.12 -4.71
N LEU A 59 1.18 -9.69 -5.01
CA LEU A 59 1.91 -8.73 -4.19
C LEU A 59 1.25 -7.35 -4.19
N PHE A 60 0.78 -6.83 -5.35
CA PHE A 60 0.04 -5.57 -5.38
C PHE A 60 -1.28 -5.66 -4.58
N LEU A 61 -2.01 -6.77 -4.67
CA LEU A 61 -3.24 -6.97 -3.89
C LEU A 61 -2.95 -7.10 -2.39
N ALA A 62 -1.89 -7.81 -2.00
CA ALA A 62 -1.45 -7.89 -0.61
C ALA A 62 -1.06 -6.51 -0.07
N GLY A 63 -0.33 -5.72 -0.88
CA GLY A 63 0.00 -4.33 -0.57
C GLY A 63 -1.25 -3.45 -0.41
N LEU A 64 -2.24 -3.59 -1.29
CA LEU A 64 -3.52 -2.89 -1.22
C LEU A 64 -4.29 -3.26 0.05
N LEU A 65 -4.41 -4.55 0.37
CA LEU A 65 -5.06 -5.02 1.60
C LEU A 65 -4.38 -4.46 2.85
N ALA A 66 -3.04 -4.44 2.87
CA ALA A 66 -2.28 -3.85 3.95
C ALA A 66 -2.54 -2.34 4.09
N THR A 67 -2.74 -1.59 2.99
CA THR A 67 -3.15 -0.17 3.09
C THR A 67 -4.52 0.00 3.75
N CYS A 68 -5.48 -0.86 3.41
CA CYS A 68 -6.83 -0.82 3.99
C CYS A 68 -6.78 -1.11 5.50
N LEU A 69 -6.06 -2.18 5.89
CA LEU A 69 -5.88 -2.54 7.30
C LEU A 69 -5.15 -1.44 8.07
N GLY A 70 -4.09 -0.89 7.49
CA GLY A 70 -3.32 0.20 8.10
C GLY A 70 -4.16 1.46 8.32
N LEU A 71 -5.06 1.79 7.39
CA LEU A 71 -5.99 2.92 7.54
C LEU A 71 -6.99 2.70 8.67
N LEU A 72 -7.50 1.48 8.84
CA LEU A 72 -8.36 1.11 9.96
C LEU A 72 -7.63 1.28 11.30
N PHE A 73 -6.39 0.81 11.40
CA PHE A 73 -5.58 0.99 12.62
C PHE A 73 -5.22 2.45 12.89
N ALA A 74 -4.92 3.24 11.86
CA ALA A 74 -4.68 4.67 11.98
C ALA A 74 -5.94 5.41 12.50
N TYR A 75 -7.13 5.01 12.03
CA TYR A 75 -8.40 5.54 12.51
C TYR A 75 -8.66 5.17 13.98
N LEU A 76 -8.43 3.90 14.36
CA LEU A 76 -8.55 3.47 15.76
C LEU A 76 -7.58 4.22 16.69
N ALA A 77 -6.35 4.47 16.25
CA ALA A 77 -5.39 5.30 16.97
C ALA A 77 -5.89 6.73 17.15
N GLN A 78 -6.49 7.33 16.11
CA GLN A 78 -7.07 8.67 16.18
C GLN A 78 -8.25 8.74 17.17
N VAL A 79 -9.18 7.77 17.11
CA VAL A 79 -10.33 7.69 18.03
C VAL A 79 -9.85 7.52 19.48
N SER A 80 -8.81 6.73 19.70
CA SER A 80 -8.19 6.56 21.02
C SER A 80 -7.61 7.89 21.54
N LEU A 81 -6.87 8.61 20.71
CA LEU A 81 -6.28 9.93 21.06
C LEU A 81 -7.36 10.99 21.32
N LEU A 82 -8.44 11.01 20.54
CA LEU A 82 -9.59 11.88 20.76
C LEU A 82 -10.24 11.60 22.12
N ARG A 83 -10.52 10.32 22.42
CA ARG A 83 -11.08 9.90 23.72
C ARG A 83 -10.19 10.31 24.90
N GLN A 84 -8.86 10.18 24.76
CA GLN A 84 -7.90 10.63 25.78
C GLN A 84 -7.93 12.15 25.97
N GLY A 85 -8.04 12.91 24.88
CA GLY A 85 -8.18 14.37 24.93
C GLY A 85 -9.45 14.83 25.64
N TYR A 86 -10.57 14.12 25.45
CA TYR A 86 -11.84 14.40 26.14
C TYR A 86 -11.81 13.99 27.62
N ASN A 87 -11.28 12.81 27.94
CA ASN A 87 -11.26 12.27 29.31
C ASN A 87 -10.14 12.86 30.18
N GLY A 88 -9.20 13.61 29.61
CA GLY A 88 -8.10 14.25 30.34
C GLY A 88 -7.02 13.30 30.87
N HIS A 89 -7.12 12.00 30.60
CA HIS A 89 -6.14 10.99 31.00
C HIS A 89 -5.26 10.60 29.80
N LEU A 90 -3.96 10.87 29.92
CA LEU A 90 -2.93 10.44 28.96
C LEU A 90 -2.60 8.97 29.20
N THR A 91 -3.20 8.06 28.41
CA THR A 91 -2.86 6.64 28.45
C THR A 91 -2.05 6.25 27.21
N ARG A 92 -1.13 5.29 27.32
CA ARG A 92 -0.37 4.77 26.17
C ARG A 92 -1.19 3.81 25.28
N GLY A 93 -2.51 3.75 25.44
CA GLY A 93 -3.37 2.79 24.72
C GLY A 93 -3.42 2.98 23.19
N HIS A 94 -3.01 4.13 22.66
CA HIS A 94 -2.98 4.41 21.22
C HIS A 94 -1.73 3.86 20.51
N TRP A 95 -0.64 3.59 21.26
CA TRP A 95 0.63 3.11 20.72
C TRP A 95 0.53 1.81 19.90
N PRO A 96 -0.14 0.73 20.36
CA PRO A 96 -0.19 -0.51 19.61
C PRO A 96 -0.92 -0.36 18.27
N ALA A 97 -2.02 0.41 18.23
CA ALA A 97 -2.75 0.69 16.99
C ALA A 97 -1.89 1.51 16.01
N GLN A 98 -1.16 2.51 16.51
CA GLN A 98 -0.28 3.33 15.68
C GLN A 98 0.92 2.54 15.14
N MET A 99 1.50 1.66 15.96
CA MET A 99 2.57 0.74 15.52
C MET A 99 2.07 -0.24 14.46
N MET A 100 0.88 -0.81 14.64
CA MET A 100 0.30 -1.72 13.64
C MET A 100 0.03 -0.99 12.31
N ALA A 101 -0.47 0.25 12.37
CA ALA A 101 -0.60 1.09 11.17
C ALA A 101 0.75 1.32 10.48
N ALA A 102 1.81 1.64 11.23
CA ALA A 102 3.15 1.81 10.66
C ALA A 102 3.69 0.53 10.01
N LEU A 103 3.49 -0.62 10.64
CA LEU A 103 3.88 -1.92 10.08
C LEU A 103 3.12 -2.22 8.79
N CYS A 104 1.81 -1.98 8.75
CA CYS A 104 1.00 -2.13 7.54
C CYS A 104 1.49 -1.20 6.41
N TYR A 105 1.89 0.03 6.74
CA TYR A 105 2.44 0.97 5.76
C TYR A 105 3.74 0.45 5.15
N VAL A 106 4.70 0.03 5.99
CA VAL A 106 5.99 -0.52 5.54
C VAL A 106 5.78 -1.78 4.72
N PHE A 107 4.91 -2.69 5.17
CA PHE A 107 4.60 -3.92 4.43
C PHE A 107 4.02 -3.62 3.05
N SER A 108 3.08 -2.66 2.96
CA SER A 108 2.50 -2.27 1.68
C SER A 108 3.51 -1.62 0.72
N ALA A 109 4.43 -0.79 1.24
CA ALA A 109 5.52 -0.22 0.44
C ALA A 109 6.46 -1.30 -0.09
N LEU A 110 6.86 -2.25 0.77
CA LEU A 110 7.73 -3.37 0.39
C LEU A 110 7.06 -4.28 -0.64
N ALA A 111 5.77 -4.58 -0.47
CA ALA A 111 5.00 -5.36 -1.43
C ALA A 111 4.97 -4.69 -2.81
N PHE A 112 4.74 -3.37 -2.86
CA PHE A 112 4.79 -2.59 -4.09
C PHE A 112 6.19 -2.65 -4.74
N CYS A 113 7.25 -2.38 -3.99
CA CYS A 113 8.62 -2.44 -4.51
C CYS A 113 8.99 -3.83 -5.02
N ALA A 114 8.63 -4.88 -4.29
CA ALA A 114 8.88 -6.27 -4.68
C ALA A 114 8.11 -6.63 -5.96
N ALA A 115 6.84 -6.24 -6.06
CA ALA A 115 6.03 -6.45 -7.25
C ALA A 115 6.61 -5.74 -8.48
N CYS A 116 7.02 -4.48 -8.34
CA CYS A 116 7.69 -3.73 -9.40
C CYS A 116 9.01 -4.38 -9.82
N TRP A 117 9.81 -4.83 -8.87
CA TRP A 117 11.08 -5.51 -9.15
C TRP A 117 10.88 -6.80 -9.93
N LEU A 118 9.93 -7.63 -9.51
CA LEU A 118 9.60 -8.89 -10.17
C LEU A 118 9.01 -8.68 -11.55
N ALA A 119 8.10 -7.72 -11.71
CA ALA A 119 7.52 -7.38 -13.01
C ALA A 119 8.61 -6.88 -13.99
N ALA A 120 9.54 -6.04 -13.54
CA ALA A 120 10.66 -5.58 -14.35
C ALA A 120 11.64 -6.73 -14.70
N GLY A 121 11.89 -7.63 -13.74
CA GLY A 121 12.74 -8.81 -13.96
C GLY A 121 12.17 -9.76 -15.01
N GLN A 122 10.86 -10.04 -14.97
CA GLN A 122 10.18 -10.86 -15.97
C GLN A 122 10.22 -10.21 -17.36
N ALA A 123 9.98 -8.90 -17.46
CA ALA A 123 10.08 -8.17 -18.72
C ALA A 123 11.48 -8.25 -19.34
N ALA A 124 12.54 -8.23 -18.53
CA ALA A 124 13.91 -8.37 -19.00
C ALA A 124 14.27 -9.79 -19.46
N SER A 125 13.69 -10.83 -18.84
CA SER A 125 13.91 -12.23 -19.24
C SER A 125 13.16 -12.64 -20.51
N ASP A 126 12.06 -11.96 -20.86
CA ASP A 126 11.27 -12.28 -22.06
C ASP A 126 11.85 -11.69 -23.36
N MET A 127 12.56 -10.55 -23.27
CA MET A 127 13.25 -9.94 -24.42
C MET A 127 14.20 -10.88 -25.18
N PRO A 128 15.07 -11.69 -24.53
CA PRO A 128 15.96 -12.59 -25.27
C PRO A 128 15.22 -13.75 -25.99
N GLN A 129 14.02 -14.16 -25.57
CA GLN A 129 13.29 -15.26 -26.22
C GLN A 129 12.63 -14.85 -27.54
N THR A 130 12.11 -13.62 -27.64
CA THR A 130 11.49 -13.12 -28.87
C THR A 130 12.50 -12.94 -30.01
N ALA A 131 13.74 -12.54 -29.70
CA ALA A 131 14.83 -12.44 -30.67
C ALA A 131 15.31 -13.80 -31.22
N ALA A 132 15.18 -14.87 -30.44
CA ALA A 132 15.54 -16.23 -30.87
C ALA A 132 14.49 -16.85 -31.80
N TYR A 133 13.20 -16.57 -31.59
CA TYR A 133 12.13 -17.03 -32.46
C TYR A 133 12.04 -16.26 -33.79
N ALA A 134 12.39 -14.97 -33.82
CA ALA A 134 12.41 -14.18 -35.05
C ALA A 134 13.53 -14.57 -36.04
N LYS A 135 14.44 -15.47 -35.65
CA LYS A 135 15.61 -15.88 -36.44
C LYS A 135 15.49 -17.27 -37.09
N ARG A 136 14.34 -17.93 -36.96
CA ARG A 136 14.07 -19.26 -37.51
C ARG A 136 12.94 -19.22 -38.53
#